data_AF-A7SNX1-F1
#
_entry.id   AF-A7SNX1-F1
#
_cell.length_a   1.000
_cell.length_b   1.000
_cell.length_c   1.000
_cell.angle_alpha   90.00
_cell.angle_beta   90.00
_cell.angle_gamma   90.00
#
_symmetry.space_group_name_H-M   'P 1'
#
loop_
_entity.id
_entity.type
_entity.pdbx_description
1 polymer ?
#
loop_
_entity_poly.entity_id
_entity_poly.type
_entity_poly.pdbx_seq_one_letter_code
_entity_poly.pdbx_strand_id
1 'polypeptide(L)'
;MAAAAAKLSGAASNLTPIPHIEQLSPRVIRLLGCNPGPFTLLGTNTYIIGTGKRRILVDTGDKGVTEYITNLKEILSAHSISIQEIFITHWHHDHVGGIPDVLHALGEDAIMYWMPHSPMSFPQVFEDLYDYMKSLDALLNLKPKVIYPGHGPVIPNPIEKIKEYINHRNMRELQILEALTNNNGVPMSSMDLVKNIYTDISFLLRKAAEQNVNHHLSKLEKEGKIVSLLGSHTDLCTQ
;
A
#
# COMPACT_ATOMS: atom_id res chain seq x y z
N MET A 1 0.80 -0.72 13.01
CA MET A 1 0.11 -1.89 12.41
C MET A 1 -0.92 -2.49 13.37
N ALA A 2 -0.63 -2.69 14.65
CA ALA A 2 -1.66 -3.08 15.63
C ALA A 2 -2.76 -2.02 15.84
N ALA A 3 -2.40 -0.73 15.91
CA ALA A 3 -3.39 0.35 16.07
C ALA A 3 -4.24 0.63 14.82
N ALA A 4 -3.78 0.23 13.62
CA ALA A 4 -4.56 0.35 12.38
C ALA A 4 -5.50 -0.85 12.21
N ALA A 5 -5.02 -2.07 12.48
CA ALA A 5 -5.83 -3.29 12.43
C ALA A 5 -6.87 -3.37 13.57
N ALA A 6 -6.55 -2.92 14.80
CA ALA A 6 -7.52 -2.83 15.89
C ALA A 6 -8.61 -1.77 15.67
N LYS A 7 -8.32 -0.72 14.89
CA LYS A 7 -9.34 0.27 14.50
C LYS A 7 -10.20 -0.20 13.33
N LEU A 8 -9.76 -1.16 12.52
CA LEU A 8 -10.51 -1.62 11.35
C LEU A 8 -11.74 -2.46 11.69
N SER A 9 -11.80 -3.13 12.85
CA SER A 9 -13.03 -3.83 13.27
C SER A 9 -14.15 -2.89 13.70
N GLY A 10 -13.85 -1.60 13.93
CA GLY A 10 -14.84 -0.55 14.24
C GLY A 10 -14.93 0.58 13.21
N ALA A 11 -14.04 0.62 12.21
CA ALA A 11 -13.95 1.69 11.21
C ALA A 11 -14.56 1.34 9.85
N ALA A 12 -14.92 0.08 9.59
CA ALA A 12 -15.59 -0.31 8.35
C ALA A 12 -16.95 0.40 8.17
N SER A 13 -17.57 0.89 9.26
CA SER A 13 -18.87 1.57 9.24
C SER A 13 -18.84 3.07 8.89
N ASN A 14 -17.68 3.69 8.69
CA ASN A 14 -17.56 5.15 8.46
C ASN A 14 -16.68 5.53 7.24
N LEU A 15 -16.45 4.61 6.31
CA LEU A 15 -15.74 4.96 5.07
C LEU A 15 -16.64 5.81 4.17
N THR A 16 -16.10 6.94 3.69
CA THR A 16 -16.76 7.77 2.68
C THR A 16 -17.12 6.90 1.48
N PRO A 17 -18.41 6.82 1.09
CA PRO A 17 -18.83 6.04 -0.07
C PRO A 17 -18.08 6.47 -1.33
N ILE A 18 -17.66 5.49 -2.12
CA ILE A 18 -16.98 5.67 -3.39
C ILE A 18 -17.88 5.08 -4.48
N PRO A 19 -18.32 5.88 -5.47
CA PRO A 19 -19.06 5.36 -6.62
C PRO A 19 -18.24 4.32 -7.39
N HIS A 20 -18.92 3.32 -7.96
CA HIS A 20 -18.27 2.28 -8.76
C HIS A 20 -17.57 2.86 -10.00
N ILE A 21 -18.13 3.93 -10.57
CA ILE A 21 -17.55 4.66 -11.71
C ILE A 21 -17.56 6.16 -11.35
N GLU A 22 -16.41 6.83 -11.47
CA GLU A 22 -16.32 8.27 -11.23
C GLU A 22 -15.32 8.96 -12.18
N GLN A 23 -15.74 10.01 -12.88
CA GLN A 23 -14.84 10.88 -13.65
C GLN A 23 -14.14 11.86 -12.71
N LEU A 24 -12.89 11.56 -12.33
CA LEU A 24 -12.13 12.36 -11.35
C LEU A 24 -11.49 13.62 -11.95
N SER A 25 -11.18 13.60 -13.23
CA SER A 25 -10.65 14.75 -13.99
C SER A 25 -10.89 14.54 -15.48
N PRO A 26 -10.68 15.53 -16.38
CA PRO A 26 -10.80 15.32 -17.83
C PRO A 26 -9.93 14.19 -18.43
N ARG A 27 -8.97 13.67 -17.66
CA ARG A 27 -8.03 12.62 -18.09
C ARG A 27 -8.17 11.30 -17.34
N VAL A 28 -8.91 11.26 -16.23
CA VAL A 28 -8.90 10.13 -15.30
C VAL A 28 -10.32 9.75 -14.94
N ILE A 29 -10.68 8.51 -15.25
CA ILE A 29 -11.87 7.83 -14.75
C ILE A 29 -11.41 6.79 -13.74
N ARG A 30 -11.99 6.79 -12.53
CA ARG A 30 -11.81 5.70 -11.56
C ARG A 30 -12.91 4.67 -11.76
N LEU A 31 -12.50 3.42 -11.78
CA LEU A 31 -13.37 2.26 -11.75
C LEU A 31 -13.04 1.46 -10.49
N LEU A 32 -14.04 1.21 -9.64
CA LEU A 32 -13.86 0.42 -8.43
C LEU A 32 -13.88 -1.07 -8.77
N GLY A 33 -12.95 -1.82 -8.19
CA GLY A 33 -12.77 -3.26 -8.39
C GLY A 33 -13.89 -4.13 -7.81
N CYS A 34 -14.88 -3.55 -7.12
CA CYS A 34 -16.01 -4.23 -6.49
C CYS A 34 -15.60 -5.41 -5.57
N ASN A 35 -14.43 -5.27 -4.93
CA ASN A 35 -13.79 -6.28 -4.09
C ASN A 35 -13.49 -5.71 -2.68
N PRO A 36 -14.50 -5.31 -1.89
CA PRO A 36 -14.28 -4.72 -0.57
C PRO A 36 -13.68 -5.73 0.42
N GLY A 37 -12.83 -5.25 1.31
CA GLY A 37 -12.14 -6.13 2.25
C GLY A 37 -11.22 -5.37 3.22
N PRO A 38 -10.67 -6.07 4.23
CA PRO A 38 -9.79 -5.44 5.24
C PRO A 38 -8.57 -4.72 4.67
N PHE A 39 -8.08 -5.14 3.50
CA PHE A 39 -6.89 -4.56 2.85
C PHE A 39 -7.23 -3.71 1.62
N THR A 40 -8.40 -3.95 1.00
CA THR A 40 -8.87 -3.23 -0.19
C THR A 40 -9.86 -2.10 0.14
N LEU A 41 -10.28 -1.96 1.41
CA LEU A 41 -11.29 -1.01 1.86
C LEU A 41 -12.64 -1.23 1.14
N LEU A 42 -13.06 -0.26 0.33
CA LEU A 42 -14.26 -0.35 -0.50
C LEU A 42 -14.02 -1.11 -1.82
N GLY A 43 -12.76 -1.39 -2.16
CA GLY A 43 -12.32 -2.05 -3.38
C GLY A 43 -11.04 -1.43 -3.94
N THR A 44 -10.41 -2.14 -4.87
CA THR A 44 -9.27 -1.60 -5.63
C THR A 44 -9.74 -0.47 -6.53
N ASN A 45 -9.07 0.66 -6.49
CA ASN A 45 -9.24 1.72 -7.46
C ASN A 45 -8.42 1.38 -8.71
N THR A 46 -9.08 1.06 -9.80
CA THR A 46 -8.44 1.01 -11.13
C THR A 46 -8.70 2.32 -11.86
N TYR A 47 -7.82 2.67 -12.80
CA TYR A 47 -7.88 3.97 -13.47
C TYR A 47 -7.78 3.84 -14.98
N ILE A 48 -8.73 4.46 -15.68
CA ILE A 48 -8.65 4.64 -17.13
C ILE A 48 -8.11 6.05 -17.40
N ILE A 49 -6.92 6.12 -18.00
CA ILE A 49 -6.15 7.34 -18.17
C ILE A 49 -5.99 7.69 -19.66
N GLY A 50 -6.37 8.92 -20.02
CA GLY A 50 -6.17 9.48 -21.36
C GLY A 50 -7.32 10.37 -21.80
N THR A 51 -7.09 11.14 -22.86
CA THR A 51 -8.12 11.98 -23.51
C THR A 51 -8.57 11.45 -24.86
N GLY A 52 -7.79 10.57 -25.49
CA GLY A 52 -8.10 9.99 -26.79
C GLY A 52 -9.09 8.82 -26.73
N LYS A 53 -9.34 8.24 -27.91
CA LYS A 53 -10.16 7.03 -28.08
C LYS A 53 -9.47 5.76 -27.57
N ARG A 54 -8.13 5.74 -27.52
CA ARG A 54 -7.33 4.66 -26.94
C ARG A 54 -6.75 5.15 -25.61
N ARG A 55 -6.97 4.42 -24.53
CA ARG A 55 -6.59 4.82 -23.16
C ARG A 55 -5.84 3.71 -22.42
N ILE A 56 -5.12 4.12 -21.38
CA ILE A 56 -4.39 3.21 -20.51
C ILE A 56 -5.33 2.77 -19.38
N LEU A 57 -5.31 1.48 -19.04
CA LEU A 57 -5.90 0.96 -17.81
C LEU A 57 -4.78 0.74 -16.78
N VAL A 58 -4.95 1.21 -15.56
CA VAL A 58 -4.05 0.96 -14.43
C VAL A 58 -4.74 0.03 -13.44
N ASP A 59 -4.12 -1.12 -13.17
CA ASP A 59 -4.58 -2.24 -12.35
C ASP A 59 -5.89 -2.88 -12.83
N THR A 60 -6.19 -4.08 -12.32
CA THR A 60 -7.28 -4.94 -12.85
C THR A 60 -8.24 -5.49 -11.81
N GLY A 61 -8.07 -5.17 -10.52
CA GLY A 61 -8.92 -5.73 -9.46
C GLY A 61 -8.63 -7.21 -9.21
N ASP A 62 -9.55 -7.86 -8.50
CA ASP A 62 -9.51 -9.30 -8.21
C ASP A 62 -10.07 -10.16 -9.35
N LYS A 63 -9.68 -11.42 -9.34
CA LYS A 63 -10.17 -12.43 -10.29
C LYS A 63 -11.66 -12.72 -10.06
N GLY A 64 -12.42 -12.86 -11.14
CA GLY A 64 -13.79 -13.37 -11.12
C GLY A 64 -14.84 -12.36 -10.62
N VAL A 65 -14.49 -11.07 -10.55
CA VAL A 65 -15.44 -10.02 -10.16
C VAL A 65 -16.26 -9.56 -11.36
N THR A 66 -17.38 -10.23 -11.61
CA THR A 66 -18.26 -9.96 -12.77
C THR A 66 -18.77 -8.52 -12.83
N GLU A 67 -19.04 -7.91 -11.67
CA GLU A 67 -19.53 -6.53 -11.59
C GLU A 67 -18.47 -5.54 -12.11
N TYR A 68 -17.21 -5.74 -11.76
CA TYR A 68 -16.09 -4.94 -12.26
C TYR A 68 -16.00 -4.99 -13.80
N ILE A 69 -16.11 -6.18 -14.39
CA ILE A 69 -16.09 -6.34 -15.86
C ILE A 69 -17.31 -5.71 -16.52
N THR A 70 -18.47 -5.77 -15.89
CA THR A 70 -19.70 -5.12 -16.37
C THR A 70 -19.52 -3.60 -16.42
N ASN A 71 -19.03 -3.02 -15.32
CA ASN A 71 -18.75 -1.59 -15.21
C ASN A 71 -17.64 -1.13 -16.18
N LEU A 72 -16.59 -1.94 -16.39
CA LEU A 72 -15.56 -1.67 -17.39
C LEU A 72 -16.17 -1.55 -18.78
N LYS A 73 -16.98 -2.53 -19.20
CA LYS A 73 -17.65 -2.52 -20.51
C LYS A 73 -18.58 -1.32 -20.67
N GLU A 74 -19.28 -0.93 -19.61
CA GLU A 74 -20.12 0.27 -19.60
C GLU A 74 -19.30 1.53 -19.90
N ILE A 75 -18.16 1.73 -19.23
CA ILE A 75 -17.28 2.89 -19.48
C ILE A 75 -16.80 2.90 -20.94
N LEU A 76 -16.31 1.76 -21.44
CA LEU A 76 -15.77 1.67 -22.80
C LEU A 76 -16.82 2.03 -23.86
N SER A 77 -18.04 1.52 -23.69
CA SER A 77 -19.17 1.81 -24.58
C SER A 77 -19.63 3.26 -24.47
N ALA A 78 -19.91 3.74 -23.26
CA ALA A 78 -20.46 5.07 -23.00
C ALA A 78 -19.52 6.19 -23.48
N HIS A 79 -18.20 6.00 -23.37
CA HIS A 79 -17.22 6.98 -23.83
C HIS A 79 -16.71 6.72 -25.26
N SER A 80 -17.14 5.62 -25.91
CA SER A 80 -16.63 5.19 -27.22
C SER A 80 -15.09 5.11 -27.26
N ILE A 81 -14.52 4.44 -26.25
CA ILE A 81 -13.07 4.26 -26.06
C ILE A 81 -12.68 2.79 -26.03
N SER A 82 -11.40 2.50 -26.30
CA SER A 82 -10.77 1.21 -26.12
C SER A 82 -9.54 1.31 -25.23
N ILE A 83 -9.13 0.19 -24.63
CA ILE A 83 -7.89 0.09 -23.86
C ILE A 83 -6.76 -0.28 -24.81
N GLN A 84 -5.69 0.51 -24.83
CA GLN A 84 -4.47 0.19 -25.59
C GLN A 84 -3.48 -0.62 -24.78
N GLU A 85 -3.36 -0.28 -23.50
CA GLU A 85 -2.27 -0.72 -22.63
C GLU A 85 -2.80 -0.91 -21.23
N ILE A 86 -2.38 -2.00 -20.58
CA ILE A 86 -2.68 -2.28 -19.17
C ILE A 86 -1.38 -2.14 -18.39
N PHE A 87 -1.35 -1.23 -17.42
CA PHE A 87 -0.26 -1.04 -16.49
C PHE A 87 -0.62 -1.64 -15.13
N ILE A 88 0.28 -2.45 -14.60
CA ILE A 88 0.12 -3.06 -13.28
C ILE A 88 1.09 -2.38 -12.31
N THR A 89 0.57 -1.92 -11.17
CA THR A 89 1.39 -1.24 -10.15
C THR A 89 2.29 -2.22 -9.39
N HIS A 90 1.77 -3.37 -8.97
CA HIS A 90 2.50 -4.40 -8.24
C HIS A 90 1.77 -5.76 -8.29
N TRP A 91 2.35 -6.77 -7.64
CA TRP A 91 1.98 -8.18 -7.83
C TRP A 91 0.79 -8.69 -6.98
N HIS A 92 0.27 -7.88 -6.04
CA HIS A 92 -0.81 -8.36 -5.17
C HIS A 92 -2.08 -8.68 -5.98
N HIS A 93 -2.78 -9.73 -5.55
CA HIS A 93 -3.93 -10.32 -6.23
C HIS A 93 -5.05 -9.34 -6.59
N ASP A 94 -5.27 -8.34 -5.75
CA ASP A 94 -6.30 -7.32 -5.91
C ASP A 94 -5.94 -6.27 -6.97
N HIS A 95 -4.74 -6.34 -7.53
CA HIS A 95 -4.29 -5.52 -8.67
C HIS A 95 -4.07 -6.34 -9.94
N VAL A 96 -3.61 -7.59 -9.82
CA VAL A 96 -3.30 -8.49 -10.96
C VAL A 96 -4.35 -9.55 -11.25
N GLY A 97 -5.27 -9.79 -10.32
CA GLY A 97 -6.16 -10.95 -10.35
C GLY A 97 -7.13 -10.90 -11.52
N GLY A 98 -7.61 -9.71 -11.85
CA GLY A 98 -8.55 -9.49 -12.95
C GLY A 98 -7.93 -9.48 -14.35
N ILE A 99 -6.60 -9.62 -14.50
CA ILE A 99 -5.94 -9.62 -15.82
C ILE A 99 -6.61 -10.57 -16.81
N PRO A 100 -6.86 -11.87 -16.49
CA PRO A 100 -7.49 -12.78 -17.44
C PRO A 100 -8.90 -12.34 -17.85
N ASP A 101 -9.67 -11.83 -16.89
CA ASP A 101 -11.06 -11.40 -17.10
C ASP A 101 -11.12 -10.13 -17.96
N VAL A 102 -10.21 -9.19 -17.72
CA VAL A 102 -10.06 -7.95 -18.49
C VAL A 102 -9.62 -8.26 -19.93
N LEU A 103 -8.59 -9.08 -20.12
CA LEU A 103 -8.13 -9.46 -21.48
C LEU A 103 -9.24 -10.15 -22.27
N HIS A 104 -9.98 -11.06 -21.62
CA HIS A 104 -11.14 -11.70 -22.24
C HIS A 104 -12.23 -10.68 -22.61
N ALA A 105 -12.47 -9.67 -21.77
CA ALA A 105 -13.46 -8.63 -22.02
C ALA A 105 -13.07 -7.64 -23.13
N LEU A 106 -11.78 -7.37 -23.33
CA LEU A 106 -11.26 -6.39 -24.30
C LEU A 106 -11.07 -6.95 -25.70
N GLY A 107 -10.93 -8.28 -25.84
CA GLY A 107 -10.37 -8.89 -27.05
C GLY A 107 -8.84 -8.83 -27.02
N GLU A 108 -8.16 -9.83 -27.58
CA GLU A 108 -6.74 -10.15 -27.37
C GLU A 108 -5.71 -9.09 -27.84
N ASP A 109 -6.15 -7.91 -28.29
CA ASP A 109 -5.30 -6.85 -28.85
C ASP A 109 -4.67 -5.89 -27.82
N ALA A 110 -5.01 -6.02 -26.53
CA ALA A 110 -4.46 -5.17 -25.48
C ALA A 110 -3.04 -5.59 -25.09
N ILE A 111 -2.10 -4.64 -25.10
CA ILE A 111 -0.72 -4.90 -24.68
C ILE A 111 -0.59 -4.73 -23.16
N MET A 112 -0.12 -5.74 -22.47
CA MET A 112 0.13 -5.66 -21.02
C MET A 112 1.56 -5.21 -20.75
N TYR A 113 1.70 -4.08 -20.04
CA TYR A 113 2.97 -3.58 -19.53
C TYR A 113 3.08 -3.91 -18.04
N TRP A 114 3.97 -4.86 -17.74
CA TRP A 114 4.29 -5.26 -16.38
C TRP A 114 5.52 -4.51 -15.88
N MET A 115 5.42 -3.87 -14.71
CA MET A 115 6.60 -3.37 -14.00
C MET A 115 7.09 -4.44 -13.01
N PRO A 116 8.30 -5.02 -13.18
CA PRO A 116 8.88 -5.90 -12.19
C PRO A 116 9.42 -5.09 -11.00
N HIS A 117 9.22 -5.59 -9.79
CA HIS A 117 10.27 -6.02 -8.84
C HIS A 117 9.71 -6.03 -7.43
N SER A 118 9.25 -7.19 -6.95
CA SER A 118 9.56 -7.65 -5.60
C SER A 118 9.09 -9.09 -5.38
N PRO A 119 9.85 -9.93 -4.65
CA PRO A 119 9.50 -11.33 -4.42
C PRO A 119 8.28 -11.47 -3.51
N MET A 120 7.45 -12.46 -3.85
CA MET A 120 6.25 -12.87 -3.16
C MET A 120 6.48 -13.02 -1.64
N SER A 121 6.06 -12.03 -0.85
CA SER A 121 6.07 -12.10 0.60
C SER A 121 4.72 -11.63 1.15
N PHE A 122 4.19 -12.36 2.14
CA PHE A 122 2.90 -12.18 2.87
C PHE A 122 2.36 -10.75 2.92
N PRO A 123 1.03 -10.51 3.05
CA PRO A 123 0.44 -9.17 2.86
C PRO A 123 1.15 -8.13 3.73
N GLN A 124 2.07 -7.44 3.08
CA GLN A 124 2.96 -6.45 3.63
C GLN A 124 2.66 -5.18 2.86
N VAL A 125 2.56 -4.06 3.60
CA VAL A 125 2.35 -2.75 2.97
C VAL A 125 3.61 -2.30 2.22
N PHE A 126 4.78 -2.81 2.63
CA PHE A 126 6.08 -2.65 1.97
C PHE A 126 7.00 -3.78 2.47
N GLU A 127 8.00 -4.14 1.68
CA GLU A 127 8.99 -5.17 2.06
C GLU A 127 10.17 -4.59 2.84
N ASP A 128 10.64 -3.42 2.40
CA ASP A 128 11.78 -2.74 3.01
C ASP A 128 11.42 -1.30 3.41
N LEU A 129 11.56 -0.97 4.69
CA LEU A 129 11.21 0.36 5.18
C LEU A 129 12.18 1.43 4.69
N TYR A 130 13.45 1.09 4.48
CA TYR A 130 14.45 2.06 4.03
C TYR A 130 14.13 2.54 2.61
N ASP A 131 13.86 1.61 1.69
CA ASP A 131 13.46 1.92 0.32
C ASP A 131 12.07 2.56 0.25
N TYR A 132 11.14 2.14 1.13
CA TYR A 132 9.84 2.79 1.27
C TYR A 132 9.97 4.27 1.68
N MET A 133 10.80 4.59 2.67
CA MET A 133 11.00 5.97 3.12
C MET A 133 11.66 6.83 2.03
N LYS A 134 12.66 6.28 1.31
CA LYS A 134 13.23 6.95 0.12
C LYS A 134 12.19 7.23 -0.95
N SER A 135 11.26 6.30 -1.18
CA SER A 135 10.19 6.48 -2.15
C SER A 135 9.23 7.59 -1.74
N LEU A 136 8.91 7.71 -0.45
CA LEU A 136 8.12 8.83 0.08
C LEU A 136 8.84 10.18 -0.09
N ASP A 137 10.15 10.23 0.16
CA ASP A 137 10.95 11.44 -0.07
C ASP A 137 10.98 11.82 -1.56
N ALA A 138 11.13 10.84 -2.45
CA ALA A 138 11.06 11.07 -3.90
C ALA A 138 9.68 11.61 -4.33
N LEU A 139 8.59 11.05 -3.80
CA LEU A 139 7.23 11.55 -4.03
C LEU A 139 7.04 12.97 -3.47
N LEU A 140 7.61 13.28 -2.31
CA LEU A 140 7.54 14.62 -1.72
C LEU A 140 8.26 15.64 -2.62
N ASN A 141 9.42 15.26 -3.18
CA ASN A 141 10.20 16.09 -4.09
C ASN A 141 9.53 16.32 -5.44
N LEU A 142 8.70 15.38 -5.92
CA LEU A 142 7.86 15.56 -7.12
C LEU A 142 6.83 16.69 -6.96
N LYS A 143 6.51 17.07 -5.71
CA LYS A 143 5.49 18.07 -5.36
C LYS A 143 4.14 17.81 -6.07
N PRO A 144 3.56 16.61 -5.94
CA PRO A 144 2.30 16.27 -6.59
C PRO A 144 1.17 17.21 -6.16
N LYS A 145 0.22 17.47 -7.06
CA LYS A 145 -0.99 18.25 -6.76
C LYS A 145 -2.16 17.38 -6.30
N VAL A 146 -2.14 16.10 -6.65
CA VAL A 146 -3.17 15.11 -6.30
C VAL A 146 -2.52 13.73 -6.29
N ILE A 147 -3.01 12.82 -5.44
CA ILE A 147 -2.69 11.38 -5.51
C ILE A 147 -3.98 10.60 -5.73
N TYR A 148 -3.93 9.67 -6.68
CA TYR A 148 -4.95 8.67 -6.96
C TYR A 148 -4.47 7.33 -6.38
N PRO A 149 -4.90 6.95 -5.16
CA PRO A 149 -4.35 5.78 -4.47
C PRO A 149 -4.98 4.47 -4.94
N GLY A 150 -4.28 3.34 -4.77
CA GLY A 150 -4.82 2.01 -5.08
C GLY A 150 -6.10 1.66 -4.30
N HIS A 151 -6.32 2.25 -3.12
CA HIS A 151 -7.54 2.07 -2.33
C HIS A 151 -7.95 3.37 -1.64
N GLY A 152 -9.25 3.54 -1.41
CA GLY A 152 -9.80 4.69 -0.69
C GLY A 152 -9.96 5.96 -1.54
N PRO A 153 -10.30 7.10 -0.92
CA PRO A 153 -10.64 8.32 -1.64
C PRO A 153 -9.40 9.00 -2.25
N VAL A 154 -9.64 9.89 -3.22
CA VAL A 154 -8.60 10.78 -3.78
C VAL A 154 -7.95 11.59 -2.67
N ILE A 155 -6.64 11.81 -2.76
CA ILE A 155 -5.88 12.62 -1.80
C ILE A 155 -5.61 14.01 -2.43
N PRO A 156 -6.37 15.05 -2.07
CA PRO A 156 -6.22 16.40 -2.64
C PRO A 156 -5.06 17.18 -2.01
N ASN A 157 -4.61 16.81 -0.81
CA ASN A 157 -3.49 17.44 -0.10
C ASN A 157 -2.30 16.46 0.02
N PRO A 158 -1.67 16.07 -1.11
CA PRO A 158 -0.71 14.96 -1.11
C PRO A 158 0.56 15.24 -0.33
N ILE A 159 1.03 16.50 -0.30
CA ILE A 159 2.23 16.89 0.47
C ILE A 159 2.04 16.65 1.96
N GLU A 160 0.88 17.05 2.49
CA GLU A 160 0.53 16.83 3.89
C GLU A 160 0.42 15.33 4.18
N LYS A 161 -0.23 14.57 3.29
CA LYS A 161 -0.41 13.13 3.48
C LYS A 161 0.90 12.35 3.43
N ILE A 162 1.82 12.70 2.53
CA ILE A 162 3.16 12.09 2.47
C ILE A 162 3.93 12.41 3.75
N LYS A 163 3.89 13.66 4.23
CA LYS A 163 4.54 14.05 5.50
C LYS A 163 3.95 13.32 6.70
N GLU A 164 2.63 13.13 6.74
CA GLU A 164 1.96 12.32 7.77
C GLU A 164 2.54 10.90 7.80
N TYR A 165 2.71 10.28 6.63
CA TYR A 165 3.28 8.94 6.51
C TYR A 165 4.73 8.89 6.98
N ILE A 166 5.58 9.83 6.54
CA ILE A 166 6.98 9.96 6.95
C ILE A 166 7.07 10.15 8.48
N ASN A 167 6.33 11.11 9.02
CA ASN A 167 6.35 11.43 10.45
C ASN A 167 5.90 10.25 11.30
N HIS A 168 4.87 9.52 10.88
CA HIS A 168 4.42 8.33 11.58
C HIS A 168 5.53 7.26 11.71
N ARG A 169 6.35 7.07 10.66
CA ARG A 169 7.49 6.15 10.71
C ARG A 169 8.64 6.69 11.55
N ASN A 170 8.97 7.96 11.41
CA ASN A 170 10.04 8.58 12.19
C ASN A 170 9.72 8.58 13.70
N MET A 171 8.47 8.82 14.09
CA MET A 171 8.05 8.71 15.49
C MET A 171 8.25 7.29 16.04
N ARG A 172 7.91 6.26 15.24
CA ARG A 172 8.14 4.87 15.64
C ARG A 172 9.62 4.54 15.77
N GLU A 173 10.45 5.05 14.86
CA GLU A 173 11.90 4.89 14.90
C GLU A 173 12.50 5.53 16.16
N LEU A 174 12.07 6.74 16.53
CA LEU A 174 12.48 7.41 17.76
C LEU A 174 12.13 6.60 19.01
N GLN A 175 10.91 6.05 19.08
CA GLN A 175 10.50 5.19 20.20
C GLN A 175 11.38 3.94 20.34
N ILE A 176 11.79 3.34 19.21
CA ILE A 176 12.68 2.17 19.22
C ILE A 176 14.08 2.55 19.71
N LEU A 177 14.64 3.65 19.20
CA LEU A 177 15.96 4.13 19.62
C LEU A 177 15.99 4.51 21.11
N GLU A 178 14.94 5.16 21.60
CA GLU A 178 14.79 5.50 23.01
C GLU A 178 14.72 4.25 23.90
N ALA A 179 13.93 3.25 23.51
CA ALA A 179 13.83 1.98 24.25
C ALA A 179 15.17 1.25 24.33
N LEU A 180 15.93 1.19 23.23
CA LEU A 180 17.26 0.58 23.20
C LEU A 180 18.26 1.35 24.08
N THR A 181 18.27 2.68 23.98
CA THR A 181 19.20 3.54 24.74
C THR A 181 18.94 3.44 26.24
N ASN A 182 17.68 3.40 26.65
CA ASN A 182 17.29 3.33 28.06
C ASN A 182 17.53 1.95 28.70
N ASN A 183 17.89 0.92 27.91
CA ASN A 183 18.15 -0.43 28.42
C ASN A 183 19.60 -0.62 28.92
N ASN A 184 20.35 0.46 29.16
CA ASN A 184 21.70 0.44 29.77
C ASN A 184 22.71 -0.50 29.08
N GLY A 185 22.66 -0.58 27.74
CA GLY A 185 23.54 -1.44 26.95
C GLY A 185 23.19 -2.93 27.02
N VAL A 186 22.10 -3.30 27.69
CA VAL A 186 21.56 -4.67 27.63
C VAL A 186 20.85 -4.85 26.28
N PRO A 187 21.17 -5.90 25.52
CA PRO A 187 20.50 -6.17 24.26
C PRO A 187 18.99 -6.39 24.42
N MET A 188 18.21 -5.97 23.43
CA MET A 188 16.77 -6.24 23.37
C MET A 188 16.40 -7.06 22.15
N SER A 189 15.46 -8.00 22.32
CA SER A 189 14.80 -8.65 21.19
C SER A 189 13.73 -7.77 20.56
N SER A 190 13.34 -8.07 19.32
CA SER A 190 12.19 -7.46 18.65
C SER A 190 10.91 -7.52 19.50
N MET A 191 10.69 -8.64 20.19
CA MET A 191 9.51 -8.84 21.02
C MET A 191 9.55 -8.03 22.31
N ASP A 192 10.73 -7.78 22.88
CA ASP A 192 10.86 -6.92 24.06
C ASP A 192 10.58 -5.46 23.70
N LEU A 193 11.06 -5.01 22.53
CA LEU A 193 10.67 -3.71 21.97
C LEU A 193 9.16 -3.61 21.71
N VAL A 194 8.53 -4.67 21.20
CA VAL A 194 7.07 -4.69 21.03
C VAL A 194 6.36 -4.50 22.37
N LYS A 195 6.75 -5.23 23.42
CA LYS A 195 6.14 -5.10 24.75
C LYS A 195 6.33 -3.69 25.34
N ASN A 196 7.45 -3.05 25.06
CA ASN A 196 7.76 -1.72 25.56
C ASN A 196 6.95 -0.63 24.83
N ILE A 197 6.89 -0.69 23.50
CA ILE A 197 6.32 0.38 22.67
C ILE A 197 4.82 0.17 22.39
N TYR A 198 4.33 -1.06 22.41
CA TYR A 198 2.92 -1.40 22.19
C TYR A 198 2.27 -1.98 23.45
N THR A 199 2.01 -1.10 24.42
CA THR A 199 1.45 -1.46 25.74
C THR A 199 0.03 -2.03 25.68
N ASP A 200 -0.80 -1.55 24.76
CA ASP A 200 -2.26 -1.78 24.77
C ASP A 200 -2.77 -2.55 23.54
N ILE A 201 -2.02 -3.55 23.07
CA ILE A 201 -2.42 -4.35 21.89
C ILE A 201 -2.75 -5.80 22.26
N SER A 202 -3.78 -6.34 21.60
CA SER A 202 -4.18 -7.74 21.77
C SER A 202 -3.06 -8.69 21.35
N PHE A 203 -3.05 -9.90 21.92
CA PHE A 203 -2.04 -10.92 21.61
C PHE A 203 -1.93 -11.21 20.10
N LEU A 204 -3.08 -11.25 19.41
CA LEU A 204 -3.15 -11.49 17.96
C LEU A 204 -2.44 -10.41 17.14
N LEU A 205 -2.39 -9.17 17.65
CA LEU A 205 -1.75 -8.05 16.97
C LEU A 205 -0.26 -7.90 17.27
N ARG A 206 0.26 -8.64 18.27
CA ARG A 206 1.68 -8.57 18.65
C ARG A 206 2.60 -9.03 17.52
N LYS A 207 2.22 -10.08 16.78
CA LYS A 207 3.01 -10.53 15.62
C LYS A 207 3.09 -9.46 14.53
N ALA A 208 1.98 -8.78 14.24
CA ALA A 208 1.97 -7.68 13.26
C ALA A 208 2.76 -6.45 13.75
N ALA A 209 2.74 -6.19 15.06
CA ALA A 209 3.56 -5.17 15.68
C ALA A 209 5.06 -5.51 15.62
N GLU A 210 5.41 -6.78 15.87
CA GLU A 210 6.78 -7.29 15.76
C GLU A 210 7.32 -7.18 14.35
N GLN A 211 6.55 -7.60 13.34
CA GLN A 211 6.96 -7.40 11.94
C GLN A 211 7.20 -5.92 11.63
N ASN A 212 6.35 -5.02 12.14
CA ASN A 212 6.60 -3.59 11.98
C ASN A 212 7.90 -3.14 12.67
N VAL A 213 8.18 -3.61 13.89
CA VAL A 213 9.44 -3.33 14.61
C VAL A 213 10.63 -3.86 13.80
N ASN A 214 10.56 -5.08 13.28
CA ASN A 214 11.63 -5.68 12.48
C ASN A 214 11.98 -4.81 11.26
N HIS A 215 11.00 -4.29 10.53
CA HIS A 215 11.29 -3.37 9.43
C HIS A 215 12.03 -2.09 9.87
N HIS A 216 11.69 -1.55 11.04
CA HIS A 216 12.42 -0.41 11.60
C HIS A 216 13.85 -0.79 11.99
N LEU A 217 14.04 -1.95 12.61
CA LEU A 217 15.36 -2.45 12.99
C LEU A 217 16.24 -2.68 11.76
N SER A 218 15.72 -3.34 10.72
CA SER A 218 16.44 -3.52 9.46
C SER A 218 16.83 -2.20 8.80
N LYS A 219 15.95 -1.19 8.82
CA LYS A 219 16.28 0.17 8.34
C LYS A 219 17.38 0.81 9.18
N LEU A 220 17.27 0.77 10.51
CA LEU A 220 18.25 1.36 11.44
C LEU A 220 19.63 0.71 11.30
N GLU A 221 19.66 -0.61 11.11
CA GLU A 221 20.89 -1.37 10.87
C GLU A 221 21.52 -0.99 9.52
N LYS A 222 20.73 -0.90 8.44
CA LYS A 222 21.20 -0.39 7.14
C LYS A 222 21.78 1.03 7.21
N GLU A 223 21.26 1.85 8.12
CA GLU A 223 21.75 3.22 8.38
C GLU A 223 22.92 3.27 9.36
N GLY A 224 23.37 2.13 9.90
CA GLY A 224 24.48 2.04 10.85
C GLY A 224 24.17 2.60 12.24
N LYS A 225 22.89 2.79 12.59
CA LYS A 225 22.45 3.35 13.88
C LYS A 225 22.37 2.30 15.00
N ILE A 226 22.24 1.03 14.66
CA ILE A 226 22.22 -0.10 15.58
C ILE A 226 23.07 -1.24 15.01
N VAL A 227 23.43 -2.22 15.85
CA VAL A 227 24.15 -3.42 15.44
C VAL A 227 23.42 -4.67 15.94
N SER A 228 23.27 -5.68 15.09
CA SER A 228 22.80 -7.01 15.49
C SER A 228 23.92 -7.84 16.10
N LEU A 229 23.68 -8.39 17.30
CA LEU A 229 24.69 -9.14 18.06
C LEU A 229 24.76 -10.62 17.68
N LEU A 230 23.75 -11.12 16.97
CA LEU A 230 23.70 -12.47 16.41
C LEU A 230 23.24 -12.38 14.96
N GLY A 231 23.73 -13.26 14.09
CA GLY A 231 23.34 -13.34 12.66
C GLY A 231 21.88 -13.73 12.39
N SER A 232 21.00 -13.56 13.37
CA SER A 232 19.55 -13.57 13.29
C SER A 232 19.04 -12.57 14.33
N HIS A 233 17.93 -11.88 14.03
CA HIS A 233 17.39 -10.70 14.75
C HIS A 233 16.97 -10.91 16.23
N THR A 234 17.68 -11.74 17.01
CA THR A 234 17.29 -12.09 18.37
C THR A 234 17.79 -11.11 19.43
N ASP A 235 18.93 -10.42 19.22
CA ASP A 235 19.51 -9.50 20.22
C ASP A 235 20.19 -8.29 19.55
N LEU A 236 19.73 -7.06 19.86
CA LEU A 236 20.21 -5.80 19.26
C LEU A 236 20.68 -4.81 20.33
N CYS A 237 21.73 -4.04 20.06
CA CYS A 237 22.23 -2.94 20.92
C CYS A 237 22.53 -1.67 20.10
N THR A 238 22.46 -0.49 20.74
CA THR A 238 22.95 0.78 20.17
C THR A 238 24.47 0.81 20.13
N GLN A 239 25.04 1.56 19.18
CA GLN A 239 26.48 1.85 19.16
C GLN A 239 26.85 2.88 20.23
#